data_AF-A0A357B3K9-F1
#
_entry.id   AF-A0A357B3K9-F1
#
_cell.length_a   1.000
_cell.length_b   1.000
_cell.length_c   1.000
_cell.angle_alpha   90.00
_cell.angle_beta   90.00
_cell.angle_gamma   90.00
#
_symmetry.space_group_name_H-M   'P 1'
#
loop_
_entity.id
_entity.type
_entity.pdbx_description
1 polymer ?
#
loop_
_entity_poly.entity_id
_entity_poly.type
_entity_poly.pdbx_seq_one_letter_code
_entity_poly.pdbx_strand_id
1 'polypeptide(L)'
;MRNFHFFDTNEKPELHVGLRIIKTVIAVYICAIIGYLRGGVSIVFSMITVIICMQSTKDKSLLFAFNRIIGTIIGGALGAICLFFSQLSGVINNLPFYYLIIALMLIPLMEITLLIRKPSTTAFSCIVFLSVTVMRIGDASALEYAANRTLETLIGIVVALLVNWIIPKSKHEHSSDSVMSAAGPVPEARGSGGTTTPEASGEAHGGAAGQPPIDAGQGPDYEEEQ
;
A
#
# COMPACT_ATOMS: atom_id res chain seq x y z
N MET A 1 4.12 32.46 -16.45
CA MET A 1 2.82 31.77 -16.57
C MET A 1 3.08 30.39 -17.16
N ARG A 2 2.95 29.32 -16.38
CA ARG A 2 3.03 27.93 -16.90
C ARG A 2 1.59 27.48 -17.17
N ASN A 3 1.23 27.36 -18.44
CA ASN A 3 -0.06 26.88 -18.87
C ASN A 3 -0.23 25.41 -18.45
N PHE A 4 -1.18 25.18 -17.54
CA PHE A 4 -1.70 23.86 -17.20
C PHE A 4 -2.74 23.49 -18.27
N HIS A 5 -2.30 22.91 -19.38
CA HIS A 5 -3.21 22.18 -20.27
C HIS A 5 -3.42 20.78 -19.66
N PHE A 6 -4.36 20.69 -18.73
CA PHE A 6 -4.80 19.44 -18.13
C PHE A 6 -6.22 19.14 -18.63
N PHE A 7 -6.35 17.96 -19.22
CA PHE A 7 -7.56 17.33 -19.78
C PHE A 7 -8.03 17.80 -21.15
N ASP A 8 -7.47 17.18 -22.18
CA ASP A 8 -8.27 16.71 -23.31
C ASP A 8 -8.10 15.18 -23.42
N THR A 9 -9.17 14.45 -23.10
CA THR A 9 -9.69 13.34 -23.91
C THR A 9 -10.89 12.73 -23.17
N ASN A 10 -12.03 12.87 -23.82
CA ASN A 10 -13.26 12.16 -23.58
C ASN A 10 -13.06 10.68 -23.97
N GLU A 11 -12.29 9.94 -23.18
CA GLU A 11 -12.27 8.48 -23.21
C GLU A 11 -13.25 7.97 -22.14
N LYS A 12 -14.35 7.36 -22.58
CA LYS A 12 -15.13 6.49 -21.70
C LYS A 12 -14.15 5.38 -21.25
N PRO A 13 -13.88 5.18 -19.95
CA PRO A 13 -13.07 4.06 -19.54
C PRO A 13 -13.87 2.80 -19.87
N GLU A 14 -13.56 2.15 -21.00
CA GLU A 14 -14.07 0.82 -21.27
C GLU A 14 -13.48 -0.09 -20.19
N LEU A 15 -14.28 -0.31 -19.14
CA LEU A 15 -13.98 -1.10 -17.96
C LEU A 15 -13.83 -2.57 -18.36
N HIS A 16 -12.70 -2.87 -19.00
CA HIS A 16 -12.25 -4.23 -19.18
C HIS A 16 -11.86 -4.75 -17.80
N VAL A 17 -12.78 -5.46 -17.15
CA VAL A 17 -12.54 -6.13 -15.87
C VAL A 17 -11.45 -7.16 -16.10
N GLY A 18 -10.21 -6.80 -15.78
CA GLY A 18 -9.07 -7.69 -15.94
C GLY A 18 -9.25 -8.97 -15.13
N LEU A 19 -8.81 -10.10 -15.68
CA LEU A 19 -8.91 -11.44 -15.05
C LEU A 19 -8.44 -11.47 -13.59
N ARG A 20 -7.50 -10.59 -13.20
CA ARG A 20 -7.05 -10.43 -11.82
C ARG A 20 -8.20 -10.05 -10.87
N ILE A 21 -9.10 -9.15 -11.28
CA ILE A 21 -10.23 -8.68 -10.46
C ILE A 21 -11.21 -9.84 -10.23
N ILE A 22 -11.54 -10.60 -11.28
CA ILE A 22 -12.44 -11.75 -11.18
C ILE A 22 -11.88 -12.79 -10.20
N LYS A 23 -10.58 -13.12 -10.31
CA LYS A 23 -9.92 -14.01 -9.35
C LYS A 23 -9.99 -13.50 -7.92
N THR A 24 -9.77 -12.20 -7.70
CA THR A 24 -9.88 -11.60 -6.36
C THR A 24 -11.27 -11.78 -5.78
N VAL A 25 -12.33 -11.48 -6.56
CA VAL A 25 -13.72 -11.61 -6.09
C VAL A 25 -14.06 -13.05 -5.73
N ILE A 26 -13.67 -14.02 -6.58
CA ILE A 26 -13.87 -15.45 -6.30
C ILE A 26 -13.13 -15.85 -5.02
N ALA A 27 -11.88 -15.44 -4.85
CA ALA A 27 -11.09 -15.77 -3.67
C ALA A 27 -11.65 -15.14 -2.37
N VAL A 28 -12.17 -13.90 -2.44
CA VAL A 28 -12.83 -13.24 -1.31
C VAL A 28 -14.12 -13.97 -0.94
N TYR A 29 -14.90 -14.40 -1.92
CA TYR A 29 -16.11 -15.21 -1.69
C TYR A 29 -15.78 -16.54 -1.00
N ILE A 30 -14.73 -17.24 -1.45
CA ILE A 30 -14.27 -18.48 -0.79
C ILE A 30 -13.86 -18.22 0.67
N CYS A 31 -13.16 -17.11 0.95
CA CYS A 31 -12.88 -16.72 2.33
C CYS A 31 -14.16 -16.50 3.13
N ALA A 32 -15.18 -15.83 2.56
CA ALA A 32 -16.47 -15.62 3.22
C ALA A 32 -17.12 -16.95 3.65
N ILE A 33 -17.13 -17.94 2.75
CA ILE A 33 -17.68 -19.27 3.02
C ILE A 33 -16.88 -20.00 4.10
N ILE A 34 -15.54 -19.94 4.07
CA ILE A 34 -14.69 -20.52 5.12
C ILE A 34 -14.99 -19.87 6.47
N GLY A 35 -15.16 -18.55 6.51
CA GLY A 35 -15.53 -17.83 7.74
C GLY A 35 -16.89 -18.23 8.28
N TYR A 36 -17.88 -18.35 7.41
CA TYR A 36 -19.23 -18.82 7.76
C TYR A 36 -19.19 -20.23 8.38
N LEU A 37 -18.44 -21.16 7.78
CA LEU A 37 -18.28 -22.53 8.29
C LEU A 37 -17.54 -22.60 9.64
N ARG A 38 -16.74 -21.59 9.97
CA ARG A 38 -15.94 -21.55 11.21
C ARG A 38 -16.70 -20.95 12.41
N GLY A 39 -17.99 -20.68 12.27
CA GLY A 39 -18.87 -20.38 13.41
C GLY A 39 -18.62 -19.04 14.11
N GLY A 40 -18.26 -17.98 13.37
CA GLY A 40 -18.22 -16.62 13.92
C GLY A 40 -16.84 -16.04 14.20
N VAL A 41 -15.76 -16.67 13.75
CA VAL A 41 -14.43 -16.02 13.74
C VAL A 41 -14.42 -14.89 12.72
N SER A 42 -13.80 -13.75 13.07
CA SER A 42 -13.57 -12.65 12.13
C SER A 42 -12.95 -13.19 10.83
N ILE A 43 -13.47 -12.73 9.69
CA ILE A 43 -13.01 -13.14 8.36
C ILE A 43 -12.45 -11.96 7.56
N VAL A 44 -12.70 -10.74 8.06
CA VAL A 44 -12.35 -9.47 7.41
C VAL A 44 -10.86 -9.42 7.08
N PHE A 45 -10.03 -9.86 8.03
CA PHE A 45 -8.59 -9.90 7.87
C PHE A 45 -8.10 -10.92 6.83
N SER A 46 -8.80 -12.06 6.70
CA SER A 46 -8.52 -13.04 5.65
C SER A 46 -8.89 -12.50 4.27
N MET A 47 -10.02 -11.80 4.16
CA MET A 47 -10.45 -11.16 2.90
C MET A 47 -9.49 -10.06 2.46
N ILE A 48 -9.10 -9.16 3.36
CA ILE A 48 -8.06 -8.15 3.09
C ILE A 48 -6.76 -8.82 2.66
N THR A 49 -6.44 -9.97 3.27
CA THR A 49 -5.25 -10.74 2.93
C THR A 49 -5.29 -11.24 1.49
N VAL A 50 -6.41 -11.80 1.06
CA VAL A 50 -6.61 -12.22 -0.34
C VAL A 50 -6.39 -11.08 -1.32
N ILE A 51 -7.00 -9.91 -1.06
CA ILE A 51 -6.92 -8.75 -1.95
C ILE A 51 -5.46 -8.31 -2.13
N ILE A 52 -4.72 -8.20 -1.02
CA ILE A 52 -3.32 -7.76 -1.04
C ILE A 52 -2.41 -8.84 -1.68
N CYS A 53 -2.69 -10.13 -1.46
CA CYS A 53 -1.88 -11.23 -1.98
C CYS A 53 -2.18 -11.62 -3.44
N MET A 54 -3.26 -11.11 -4.04
CA MET A 54 -3.60 -11.47 -5.42
C MET A 54 -2.63 -10.85 -6.43
N GLN A 55 -1.73 -11.68 -6.96
CA GLN A 55 -0.71 -11.29 -7.94
C GLN A 55 -1.05 -11.78 -9.36
N SER A 56 -0.42 -11.18 -10.37
CA SER A 56 -0.68 -11.51 -11.78
C SER A 56 -0.03 -12.81 -12.26
N THR A 57 1.00 -13.30 -11.55
CA THR A 57 1.82 -14.48 -11.91
C THR A 57 2.07 -15.35 -10.68
N LYS A 58 2.17 -16.67 -10.87
CA LYS A 58 2.34 -17.67 -9.79
C LYS A 58 3.61 -17.44 -8.96
N ASP A 59 4.77 -17.27 -9.62
CA ASP A 59 6.06 -17.10 -8.91
C ASP A 59 6.09 -15.83 -8.05
N LYS A 60 5.55 -14.74 -8.59
CA LYS A 60 5.40 -13.48 -7.86
C LYS A 60 4.45 -13.63 -6.68
N SER A 61 3.37 -14.40 -6.85
CA SER A 61 2.39 -14.70 -5.79
C SER A 61 3.02 -15.49 -4.64
N LEU A 62 3.82 -16.51 -4.96
CA LEU A 62 4.51 -17.33 -3.95
C LEU A 62 5.54 -16.51 -3.18
N LEU A 63 6.41 -15.78 -3.88
CA LEU A 63 7.40 -14.93 -3.24
C LEU A 63 6.75 -13.90 -2.30
N PHE A 64 5.66 -13.29 -2.76
CA PHE A 64 4.91 -12.31 -1.98
C PHE A 64 4.21 -12.94 -0.77
N ALA A 65 3.62 -14.12 -0.94
CA ALA A 65 3.03 -14.91 0.14
C ALA A 65 4.08 -15.28 1.22
N PHE A 66 5.26 -15.75 0.83
CA PHE A 66 6.33 -16.07 1.78
C PHE A 66 6.79 -14.85 2.57
N ASN A 67 7.02 -13.71 1.91
CA ASN A 67 7.37 -12.47 2.60
C ASN A 67 6.32 -12.08 3.64
N ARG A 68 5.03 -12.31 3.32
CA ARG A 68 3.93 -12.04 4.23
C ARG A 68 3.91 -12.98 5.43
N ILE A 69 4.10 -14.29 5.22
CA ILE A 69 4.16 -15.28 6.30
C ILE A 69 5.29 -14.92 7.26
N ILE A 70 6.50 -14.68 6.72
CA ILE A 70 7.68 -14.31 7.53
C ILE A 70 7.40 -13.02 8.31
N GLY A 71 6.83 -12.01 7.65
CA GLY A 71 6.52 -10.74 8.31
C GLY A 71 5.47 -10.89 9.42
N THR A 72 4.44 -11.71 9.19
CA THR A 72 3.41 -11.96 10.20
C THR A 72 3.95 -12.70 11.42
N ILE A 73 4.86 -13.66 11.24
CA ILE A 73 5.47 -14.41 12.33
C ILE A 73 6.38 -13.48 13.16
N ILE A 74 7.24 -12.69 12.50
CA ILE A 74 8.16 -11.77 13.19
C ILE A 74 7.39 -10.68 13.94
N GLY A 75 6.45 -10.02 13.26
CA GLY A 75 5.62 -8.98 13.87
C GLY A 75 4.75 -9.50 15.00
N GLY A 76 4.17 -10.71 14.84
CA GLY A 76 3.36 -11.36 15.87
C GLY A 76 4.18 -11.76 17.10
N ALA A 77 5.36 -12.37 16.90
CA ALA A 77 6.25 -12.77 17.98
C ALA A 77 6.75 -11.56 18.78
N LEU A 78 7.30 -10.54 18.10
CA LEU A 78 7.77 -9.33 18.77
C LEU A 78 6.65 -8.53 19.42
N GLY A 79 5.45 -8.52 18.82
CA GLY A 79 4.26 -7.91 19.41
C GLY A 79 3.83 -8.60 20.70
N ALA A 80 3.80 -9.94 20.71
CA ALA A 80 3.47 -10.72 21.89
C ALA A 80 4.51 -10.52 23.02
N ILE A 81 5.81 -10.51 22.67
CA ILE A 81 6.89 -10.24 23.64
C ILE A 81 6.75 -8.83 24.23
N CYS A 82 6.56 -7.81 23.39
CA CYS A 82 6.40 -6.43 23.81
C CYS A 82 5.20 -6.24 24.74
N LEU A 83 4.07 -6.87 24.41
CA LEU A 83 2.86 -6.80 25.23
C LEU A 83 3.06 -7.51 26.57
N PHE A 84 3.68 -8.70 26.59
CA PHE A 84 4.01 -9.42 27.82
C PHE A 84 4.89 -8.60 28.77
N PHE A 85 5.95 -7.96 28.25
CA PHE A 85 6.81 -7.07 29.05
C PHE A 85 6.05 -5.82 29.54
N SER A 86 5.16 -5.27 28.72
CA SER A 86 4.36 -4.09 29.08
C SER A 86 3.32 -4.40 30.16
N GLN A 87 2.78 -5.63 30.18
CA GLN A 87 1.91 -6.13 31.25
C GLN A 87 2.70 -6.30 32.55
N LEU A 88 3.87 -6.95 32.50
CA LEU A 88 4.68 -7.21 33.68
C LEU A 88 5.18 -5.93 34.36
N SER A 89 5.55 -4.92 33.56
CA SER A 89 6.04 -3.63 34.05
C SER A 89 4.95 -2.65 34.50
N GLY A 90 3.66 -2.99 34.32
CA GLY A 90 2.54 -2.12 34.67
C GLY A 90 2.41 -0.86 33.79
N VAL A 91 3.23 -0.73 32.74
CA VAL A 91 3.28 0.43 31.85
C VAL A 91 1.96 0.63 31.09
N ILE A 92 1.18 -0.45 30.93
CA ILE A 92 -0.15 -0.42 30.32
C ILE A 92 -1.09 0.63 30.96
N ASN A 93 -0.92 0.94 32.24
CA ASN A 93 -1.77 1.91 32.95
C ASN A 93 -1.52 3.36 32.48
N ASN A 94 -0.34 3.64 31.91
CA ASN A 94 0.03 4.95 31.36
C ASN A 94 -0.01 4.91 29.84
N LEU A 95 -1.21 5.02 29.25
CA LEU A 95 -1.43 4.99 27.79
C LEU A 95 -0.44 5.82 26.95
N PRO A 96 -0.13 7.10 27.26
CA PRO A 96 0.80 7.87 26.43
C PRO A 96 2.23 7.31 26.48
N PHE A 97 2.66 6.81 27.63
CA PHE A 97 3.98 6.19 27.79
C PHE A 97 4.05 4.82 27.09
N TYR A 98 2.95 4.05 27.13
CA TYR A 98 2.83 2.79 26.39
C TYR A 98 2.94 2.99 24.87
N TYR A 99 2.27 4.00 24.31
CA TYR A 99 2.39 4.29 22.87
C TYR A 99 3.79 4.75 22.47
N LEU A 100 4.48 5.48 23.36
CA LEU A 100 5.89 5.84 23.14
C LEU A 100 6.78 4.60 23.06
N ILE A 101 6.57 3.60 23.94
CA ILE A 101 7.31 2.33 23.88
C ILE A 101 7.01 1.55 22.60
N ILE A 102 5.74 1.47 22.17
CA ILE A 102 5.36 0.83 20.91
C ILE A 102 6.10 1.49 19.74
N ALA A 103 6.10 2.83 19.69
CA ALA A 103 6.78 3.59 18.64
C ALA A 103 8.29 3.33 18.65
N LEU A 104 8.93 3.32 19.82
CA LEU A 104 10.36 2.99 19.94
C LEU A 104 10.67 1.54 19.53
N MET A 105 9.78 0.59 19.84
CA MET A 105 9.93 -0.82 19.46
C MET A 105 9.77 -1.09 17.96
N LEU A 106 9.19 -0.17 17.20
CA LEU A 106 9.18 -0.27 15.73
C LEU A 106 10.59 -0.14 15.14
N ILE A 107 11.50 0.61 15.78
CA ILE A 107 12.87 0.78 15.30
C ILE A 107 13.62 -0.57 15.25
N PRO A 108 13.77 -1.33 16.36
CA PRO A 108 14.42 -2.63 16.31
C PRO A 108 13.65 -3.66 15.46
N LEU A 109 12.32 -3.56 15.37
CA LEU A 109 11.53 -4.39 14.46
C LEU A 109 11.90 -4.14 12.98
N MET A 110 12.03 -2.87 12.59
CA MET A 110 12.44 -2.50 11.23
C MET A 110 13.87 -2.97 10.95
N GLU A 111 14.80 -2.79 11.88
CA GLU A 111 16.19 -3.27 11.74
C GLU A 111 16.25 -4.80 11.52
N ILE A 112 15.55 -5.57 12.35
CA ILE A 112 15.50 -7.04 12.24
C ILE A 112 14.93 -7.46 10.88
N THR A 113 13.88 -6.79 10.41
CA THR A 113 13.23 -7.14 9.14
C THR A 113 14.00 -6.65 7.92
N LEU A 114 14.74 -5.55 8.03
CA LEU A 114 15.64 -5.05 6.99
C LEU A 114 16.84 -6.00 6.79
N LEU A 115 17.30 -6.68 7.85
CA LEU A 115 18.35 -7.70 7.75
C LEU A 115 17.94 -8.87 6.83
N ILE A 116 16.64 -9.12 6.69
CA ILE A 116 16.07 -10.15 5.81
C ILE A 116 16.05 -9.70 4.33
N ARG A 117 16.42 -8.44 4.02
CA ARG A 117 16.53 -7.85 2.67
C ARG A 117 15.28 -8.03 1.80
N LYS A 118 14.10 -8.06 2.41
CA LYS A 118 12.81 -8.16 1.73
C LYS A 118 11.93 -6.97 2.14
N PRO A 119 11.83 -5.90 1.33
CA PRO A 119 11.10 -4.68 1.72
C PRO A 119 9.62 -4.94 2.03
N SER A 120 9.02 -5.94 1.37
CA SER A 120 7.64 -6.36 1.62
C SER A 120 7.43 -6.92 3.04
N THR A 121 8.46 -7.56 3.61
CA THR A 121 8.40 -8.22 4.93
C THR A 121 8.30 -7.20 6.05
N THR A 122 9.04 -6.09 5.96
CA THR A 122 9.02 -5.01 6.97
C THR A 122 7.63 -4.42 7.14
N ALA A 123 6.96 -4.08 6.05
CA ALA A 123 5.61 -3.51 6.10
C ALA A 123 4.61 -4.45 6.78
N PHE A 124 4.60 -5.74 6.42
CA PHE A 124 3.71 -6.72 7.06
C PHE A 124 4.05 -6.93 8.53
N SER A 125 5.33 -6.90 8.90
CA SER A 125 5.76 -7.04 10.29
C SER A 125 5.26 -5.89 11.15
N CYS A 126 5.39 -4.65 10.66
CA CYS A 126 4.90 -3.47 11.36
C CYS A 126 3.37 -3.49 11.53
N ILE A 127 2.63 -3.83 10.47
CA ILE A 127 1.16 -3.92 10.54
C ILE A 127 0.72 -4.95 11.59
N VAL A 128 1.35 -6.12 11.63
CA VAL A 128 0.99 -7.18 12.57
C VAL A 128 1.42 -6.83 13.98
N PHE A 129 2.63 -6.29 14.16
CA PHE A 129 3.10 -5.82 15.46
C PHE A 129 2.14 -4.78 16.08
N LEU A 130 1.74 -3.78 15.29
CA LEU A 130 0.78 -2.77 15.74
C LEU A 130 -0.59 -3.37 16.00
N SER A 131 -1.05 -4.29 15.16
CA SER A 131 -2.31 -4.99 15.38
C SER A 131 -2.32 -5.72 16.73
N VAL A 132 -1.26 -6.44 17.07
CA VAL A 132 -1.15 -7.19 18.33
C VAL A 132 -1.01 -6.27 19.56
N THR A 133 -0.24 -5.19 19.44
CA THR A 133 0.05 -4.30 20.58
C THR A 133 -1.04 -3.26 20.84
N VAL A 134 -1.74 -2.81 19.79
CA VAL A 134 -2.76 -1.75 19.87
C VAL A 134 -4.17 -2.33 19.98
N MET A 135 -4.52 -3.33 19.16
CA MET A 135 -5.87 -3.93 19.16
C MET A 135 -5.97 -4.99 20.26
N ARG A 136 -5.98 -4.53 21.51
CA ARG A 136 -6.26 -5.36 22.70
C ARG A 136 -7.77 -5.57 22.79
N ILE A 137 -8.29 -6.52 22.02
CA ILE A 137 -9.72 -6.85 22.01
C ILE A 137 -10.02 -7.81 23.15
N GLY A 138 -10.51 -7.28 24.27
CA GLY A 138 -11.07 -8.06 25.38
C GLY A 138 -10.06 -9.01 26.06
N ASP A 139 -10.57 -9.86 26.96
CA ASP A 139 -9.82 -10.76 27.85
C ASP A 139 -8.88 -11.79 27.18
N ALA A 140 -8.69 -11.72 25.86
CA ALA A 140 -7.79 -12.60 25.13
C ALA A 140 -6.32 -12.23 25.37
N SER A 141 -5.49 -13.24 25.61
CA SER A 141 -4.04 -13.04 25.71
C SER A 141 -3.47 -12.55 24.37
N ALA A 142 -2.41 -11.74 24.40
CA ALA A 142 -1.76 -11.24 23.18
C ALA A 142 -1.27 -12.38 22.27
N LEU A 143 -0.91 -13.52 22.87
CA LEU A 143 -0.54 -14.72 22.15
C LEU A 143 -1.73 -15.31 21.39
N GLU A 144 -2.91 -15.39 22.01
CA GLU A 144 -4.14 -15.84 21.33
C GLU A 144 -4.51 -14.91 20.18
N TYR A 145 -4.44 -13.59 20.40
CA TYR A 145 -4.73 -12.63 19.34
C TYR A 145 -3.71 -12.74 18.19
N ALA A 146 -2.41 -12.81 18.48
CA ALA A 146 -1.37 -12.99 17.47
C ALA A 146 -1.49 -14.33 16.72
N ALA A 147 -1.88 -15.41 17.41
CA ALA A 147 -2.12 -16.71 16.81
C ALA A 147 -3.34 -16.67 15.88
N ASN A 148 -4.46 -16.11 16.34
CA ASN A 148 -5.65 -15.92 15.52
C ASN A 148 -5.34 -15.05 14.29
N ARG A 149 -4.58 -13.97 14.47
CA ARG A 149 -4.14 -13.10 13.38
C ARG A 149 -3.29 -13.85 12.36
N THR A 150 -2.36 -14.68 12.82
CA THR A 150 -1.50 -15.52 11.96
C THR A 150 -2.34 -16.57 11.22
N LEU A 151 -3.31 -17.19 11.87
CA LEU A 151 -4.21 -18.16 11.22
C LEU A 151 -5.08 -17.50 10.15
N GLU A 152 -5.65 -16.32 10.41
CA GLU A 152 -6.41 -15.57 9.41
C GLU A 152 -5.58 -15.20 8.19
N THR A 153 -4.33 -14.75 8.39
CA THR A 153 -3.45 -14.41 7.27
C THR A 153 -3.04 -15.64 6.49
N LEU A 154 -2.75 -16.76 7.15
CA LEU A 154 -2.44 -18.02 6.48
C LEU A 154 -3.60 -18.51 5.60
N ILE A 155 -4.83 -18.49 6.12
CA ILE A 155 -6.02 -18.88 5.34
C ILE A 155 -6.17 -17.99 4.10
N GLY A 156 -6.07 -16.67 4.26
CA GLY A 156 -6.17 -15.75 3.13
C GLY A 156 -5.07 -15.97 2.09
N ILE A 157 -3.84 -16.25 2.53
CA ILE A 157 -2.71 -16.55 1.63
C ILE A 157 -2.96 -17.84 0.86
N VAL A 158 -3.36 -18.91 1.55
CA VAL A 158 -3.64 -20.21 0.93
C VAL A 158 -4.75 -20.07 -0.12
N VAL A 159 -5.85 -19.40 0.21
CA VAL A 159 -6.96 -19.18 -0.72
C VAL A 159 -6.49 -18.35 -1.93
N ALA A 160 -5.72 -17.27 -1.71
CA ALA A 160 -5.20 -16.46 -2.81
C ALA A 160 -4.29 -17.25 -3.75
N LEU A 161 -3.40 -18.08 -3.20
CA LEU A 161 -2.51 -18.94 -3.98
C LEU A 161 -3.29 -20.00 -4.77
N LEU A 162 -4.26 -20.67 -4.14
CA LEU A 162 -5.10 -21.68 -4.79
C LEU A 162 -5.87 -21.10 -5.98
N VAL A 163 -6.56 -19.98 -5.79
CA VAL A 163 -7.33 -19.34 -6.86
C VAL A 163 -6.41 -18.84 -7.98
N ASN A 164 -5.26 -18.27 -7.63
CA ASN A 164 -4.29 -17.83 -8.63
C ASN A 164 -3.67 -19.00 -9.43
N TRP A 165 -3.59 -20.19 -8.82
CA TRP A 165 -3.11 -21.39 -9.50
C TRP A 165 -4.18 -21.99 -10.44
N ILE A 166 -5.41 -22.12 -9.94
CA ILE A 166 -6.54 -22.74 -10.66
C ILE A 166 -6.95 -21.92 -11.89
N ILE A 167 -6.89 -20.59 -11.80
CA ILE A 167 -7.27 -19.69 -12.90
C ILE A 167 -5.97 -19.11 -13.49
N PRO A 168 -5.24 -19.79 -14.38
CA PRO A 168 -4.06 -19.20 -15.04
C PRO A 168 -4.47 -18.08 -16.01
N LYS A 169 -3.60 -17.08 -16.20
CA LYS A 169 -3.74 -16.15 -17.34
C LYS A 169 -3.58 -16.97 -18.62
N SER A 170 -4.56 -16.97 -19.51
CA SER A 170 -4.38 -17.49 -20.88
C SER A 170 -3.28 -16.66 -21.57
N LYS A 171 -2.36 -17.33 -22.25
CA LYS A 171 -1.22 -16.71 -22.95
C LYS A 171 -1.60 -16.05 -24.29
N HIS A 172 -2.89 -15.90 -24.60
CA HIS A 172 -3.34 -15.38 -25.90
C HIS A 172 -3.54 -13.86 -25.86
N GLU A 173 -2.47 -13.09 -25.67
CA GLU A 173 -2.43 -11.69 -26.12
C GLU A 173 -0.98 -11.23 -26.29
N HIS A 174 -0.25 -11.89 -27.19
CA HIS A 174 1.07 -11.44 -27.63
C HIS A 174 1.00 -10.75 -29.01
N SER A 175 -0.19 -10.31 -29.43
CA SER A 175 -0.40 -9.70 -30.75
C SER A 175 -0.83 -8.23 -30.71
N SER A 176 -1.25 -7.70 -29.56
CA SER A 176 -1.65 -6.28 -29.44
C SER A 176 -0.46 -5.35 -29.17
N ASP A 177 0.58 -5.83 -28.48
CA ASP A 177 1.76 -5.02 -28.13
C ASP A 177 2.66 -4.70 -29.35
N SER A 178 2.67 -5.58 -30.36
CA SER A 178 3.46 -5.38 -31.57
C SER A 178 2.87 -4.36 -32.54
N VAL A 179 1.56 -4.09 -32.48
CA VAL A 179 0.93 -3.06 -33.33
C VAL A 179 1.25 -1.66 -32.79
N MET A 180 1.29 -1.49 -31.46
CA MET A 180 1.65 -0.22 -30.83
C MET A 180 3.15 0.12 -31.03
N SER A 181 4.02 -0.89 -31.10
CA SER A 181 5.47 -0.69 -31.32
C SER A 181 5.86 -0.45 -32.79
N ALA A 182 4.99 -0.74 -33.76
CA ALA A 182 5.27 -0.57 -35.19
C ALA A 182 4.92 0.84 -35.72
N ALA A 183 4.19 1.65 -34.95
CA ALA A 183 4.01 3.08 -35.22
C ALA A 183 5.31 3.82 -34.84
N GLY A 184 6.32 3.73 -35.72
CA GLY A 184 7.61 4.38 -35.54
C GLY A 184 7.52 5.92 -35.46
N PRO A 185 8.60 6.60 -35.04
CA PRO A 185 8.58 8.05 -34.80
C PRO A 185 8.30 8.84 -36.07
N VAL A 186 7.45 9.85 -35.97
CA VAL A 186 7.21 10.87 -37.00
C VAL A 186 8.54 11.55 -37.38
N PRO A 187 8.87 11.70 -38.67
CA PRO A 187 10.15 12.28 -39.08
C PRO A 187 10.22 13.77 -38.75
N GLU A 188 11.28 14.16 -38.05
CA GLU A 188 11.60 15.54 -37.69
C GLU A 188 12.08 16.29 -38.95
N ALA A 189 11.36 17.34 -39.33
CA ALA A 189 11.63 18.13 -40.53
C ALA A 189 12.92 18.95 -40.38
N ARG A 190 13.91 18.68 -41.24
CA ARG A 190 15.08 19.54 -41.49
C ARG A 190 14.62 20.91 -42.03
N GLY A 191 14.97 21.98 -41.32
CA GLY A 191 15.03 23.35 -41.88
C GLY A 191 16.47 23.85 -41.85
N SER A 192 17.05 24.12 -43.02
CA SER A 192 18.39 24.72 -43.16
C SER A 192 18.32 26.14 -43.76
N GLY A 193 19.20 27.02 -43.26
CA GLY A 193 19.61 28.29 -43.87
C GLY A 193 19.28 29.50 -42.99
N GLY A 194 20.16 30.44 -42.65
CA GLY A 194 21.57 30.72 -42.95
C GLY A 194 21.86 32.17 -42.53
N THR A 195 23.04 32.43 -41.95
CA THR A 195 23.83 33.71 -41.89
C THR A 195 23.11 35.00 -41.44
N THR A 196 23.50 35.75 -40.39
CA THR A 196 24.74 36.54 -40.20
C THR A 196 24.87 37.05 -38.74
N THR A 197 26.09 37.09 -38.19
CA THR A 197 26.58 37.87 -37.02
C THR A 197 26.71 39.38 -37.33
N PRO A 198 27.21 40.28 -36.42
CA PRO A 198 27.03 40.46 -34.96
C PRO A 198 26.87 41.95 -34.55
N GLU A 199 26.34 42.28 -33.35
CA GLU A 199 26.48 43.58 -32.63
C GLU A 199 25.58 43.51 -31.38
N ALA A 200 25.73 44.23 -30.26
CA ALA A 200 26.81 44.79 -29.45
C ALA A 200 26.13 45.23 -28.13
N SER A 201 26.88 45.26 -27.03
CA SER A 201 26.77 46.20 -25.89
C SER A 201 25.40 46.53 -25.23
N GLY A 202 25.35 46.42 -23.89
CA GLY A 202 24.82 47.51 -23.05
C GLY A 202 23.78 47.17 -21.98
N GLU A 203 24.16 47.46 -20.73
CA GLU A 203 23.33 48.04 -19.64
C GLU A 203 22.25 47.14 -18.97
N ALA A 204 22.31 46.79 -17.67
CA ALA A 204 22.38 47.54 -16.41
C ALA A 204 21.05 48.13 -15.91
N HIS A 205 20.79 47.93 -14.61
CA HIS A 205 19.70 48.45 -13.75
C HIS A 205 18.31 47.81 -13.94
N GLY A 206 17.50 47.52 -12.92
CA GLY A 206 17.52 47.84 -11.48
C GLY A 206 16.06 47.77 -10.97
N GLY A 207 15.86 47.62 -9.66
CA GLY A 207 14.65 48.14 -9.00
C GLY A 207 13.49 47.17 -8.71
N ALA A 208 13.44 46.75 -7.45
CA ALA A 208 12.36 47.03 -6.49
C ALA A 208 10.91 46.53 -6.71
N ALA A 209 10.45 45.85 -5.66
CA ALA A 209 9.19 46.06 -4.93
C ALA A 209 7.86 45.84 -5.67
N GLY A 210 7.02 44.99 -5.08
CA GLY A 210 5.61 44.90 -5.45
C GLY A 210 4.91 43.70 -4.82
N GLN A 211 4.71 43.76 -3.51
CA GLN A 211 3.80 42.88 -2.79
C GLN A 211 2.45 43.61 -2.68
N PRO A 212 1.34 43.05 -3.17
CA PRO A 212 0.00 43.51 -2.84
C PRO A 212 -0.73 42.50 -1.93
N PRO A 213 -1.87 42.90 -1.32
CA PRO A 213 -2.10 42.70 0.10
C PRO A 213 -2.97 41.51 0.45
N ILE A 214 -2.90 41.21 1.75
CA ILE A 214 -3.73 40.31 2.53
C ILE A 214 -5.14 40.89 2.54
N ASP A 215 -6.13 40.13 2.08
CA ASP A 215 -7.54 40.45 2.31
C ASP A 215 -8.19 39.36 3.16
N ALA A 216 -8.83 39.83 4.22
CA ALA A 216 -9.47 39.05 5.26
C ALA A 216 -10.94 38.88 4.88
N GLY A 217 -11.37 37.64 4.68
CA GLY A 217 -12.75 37.28 4.38
C GLY A 217 -13.21 36.11 5.24
N GLN A 218 -13.83 36.45 6.38
CA GLN A 218 -14.75 35.69 7.23
C GLN A 218 -15.04 34.22 6.85
N GLY A 219 -14.57 33.29 7.69
CA GLY A 219 -15.14 31.94 7.79
C GLY A 219 -16.24 31.92 8.87
N PRO A 220 -17.35 31.16 8.67
CA PRO A 220 -18.43 31.11 9.64
C PRO A 220 -18.09 30.20 10.83
N ASP A 221 -18.50 30.67 12.01
CA ASP A 221 -18.51 29.95 13.28
C ASP A 221 -19.32 28.65 13.19
N TYR A 222 -18.78 27.58 13.76
CA TYR A 222 -19.50 26.32 14.01
C TYR A 222 -19.82 26.27 15.50
N GLU A 223 -21.09 26.50 15.84
CA GLU A 223 -21.63 26.25 17.17
C GLU A 223 -21.59 24.73 17.47
N GLU A 224 -21.08 24.39 18.66
CA GLU A 224 -21.22 23.07 19.29
C GLU A 224 -22.68 22.86 19.71
N GLU A 225 -23.33 21.83 19.17
CA GLU A 225 -24.52 21.23 19.77
C GLU A 225 -24.28 19.74 20.06
N GLN A 226 -24.32 19.44 21.38
CA GLN A 226 -24.63 18.18 22.07
C GLN A 226 -23.57 17.07 22.14
#